data_AF-A0A1G7XKH8-F1
#
_entry.id   AF-A0A1G7XKH8-F1
#
_cell.length_a   1.000
_cell.length_b   1.000
_cell.length_c   1.000
_cell.angle_alpha   90.00
_cell.angle_beta   90.00
_cell.angle_gamma   90.00
#
_symmetry.space_group_name_H-M   'P 1'
#
loop_
_entity.id
_entity.type
_entity.pdbx_description
1 polymer ?
#
loop_
_entity_poly.entity_id
_entity_poly.type
_entity_poly.pdbx_seq_one_letter_code
_entity_poly.pdbx_strand_id
1 'polypeptide(L)' 'MSRIVMALGLVIAFIGWILYRLLIKKDLNKNLNNVYLGLFFIIIWALFYFFIVEYF' A
#
# COMPACT_ATOMS: atom_id res chain seq x y z
N MET A 1 15.11 -11.64 -5.97
CA MET A 1 14.97 -10.39 -6.75
C MET A 1 13.54 -10.09 -7.25
N SER A 2 12.60 -11.04 -7.40
CA SER A 2 11.26 -10.75 -7.97
C SER A 2 10.17 -10.25 -7.00
N ARG A 3 10.20 -10.62 -5.71
CA ARG A 3 9.07 -10.36 -4.78
C ARG A 3 9.05 -8.95 -4.19
N ILE A 4 10.23 -8.43 -3.81
CA ILE A 4 10.37 -7.10 -3.22
C ILE A 4 10.07 -6.02 -4.27
N VAL A 5 10.56 -6.19 -5.50
CA VAL A 5 10.28 -5.27 -6.61
C VAL A 5 8.79 -5.24 -6.95
N MET A 6 8.13 -6.40 -6.93
CA MET A 6 6.67 -6.48 -7.12
C MET A 6 5.91 -5.75 -6.00
N ALA A 7 6.29 -5.96 -4.74
CA ALA A 7 5.67 -5.27 -3.61
C ALA A 7 5.86 -3.75 -3.69
N LEU A 8 7.07 -3.28 -4.02
CA LEU A 8 7.34 -1.86 -4.24
C LEU A 8 6.49 -1.29 -5.38
N GLY A 9 6.35 -2.03 -6.49
CA GLY A 9 5.48 -1.64 -7.61
C GLY A 9 4.02 -1.48 -7.19
N LEU A 10 3.49 -2.39 -6.35
CA LEU A 10 2.13 -2.29 -5.81
C LEU A 10 1.95 -1.10 -4.88
N VAL A 11 2.94 -0.80 -4.03
CA VAL A 11 2.91 0.38 -3.15
C VAL A 11 2.91 1.67 -3.99
N ILE A 12 3.75 1.75 -5.02
CA ILE A 12 3.81 2.91 -5.92
C ILE A 12 2.47 3.08 -6.66
N ALA A 13 1.90 2.00 -7.20
CA ALA A 13 0.60 2.04 -7.86
C ALA A 13 -0.52 2.50 -6.91
N PHE A 14 -0.49 2.04 -5.65
CA PHE A 14 -1.45 2.45 -4.62
C PHE A 14 -1.32 3.94 -4.27
N ILE A 15 -0.10 4.45 -4.10
CA ILE A 15 0.16 5.87 -3.86
C ILE A 15 -0.32 6.71 -5.05
N GLY A 16 -0.01 6.28 -6.28
CA GLY A 16 -0.47 6.95 -7.50
C GLY A 16 -2.00 7.02 -7.59
N TRP A 17 -2.69 5.94 -7.21
CA TRP A 17 -4.15 5.90 -7.14
C TRP A 17 -4.73 6.86 -6.09
N ILE A 18 -4.12 6.92 -4.90
CA ILE A 18 -4.50 7.89 -3.84
C ILE A 18 -4.33 9.31 -4.36
N LEU A 19 -3.17 9.64 -4.93
CA LEU A 19 -2.87 10.97 -5.47
C LEU A 19 -3.83 11.35 -6.60
N TYR A 20 -4.13 10.43 -7.51
CA TYR A 20 -5.13 10.63 -8.56
C TYR A 20 -6.50 10.98 -7.97
N ARG A 21 -6.96 10.24 -6.96
CA ARG A 21 -8.25 10.52 -6.32
C ARG A 21 -8.25 11.78 -5.47
N LEU A 22 -7.13 12.13 -4.87
CA LEU A 22 -7.01 13.32 -4.03
C LEU A 22 -6.93 14.60 -4.86
N LEU A 23 -6.12 14.61 -5.93
CA LEU A 23 -5.85 15.80 -6.73
C LEU A 23 -6.85 15.99 -7.89
N ILE A 24 -7.18 14.91 -8.61
CA ILE A 24 -7.98 14.98 -9.84
C ILE A 24 -9.46 14.77 -9.52
N LYS A 25 -9.84 13.62 -8.96
CA LYS A 25 -11.25 13.32 -8.70
C LYS A 25 -11.81 14.02 -7.47
N LYS A 26 -10.95 14.34 -6.49
CA LYS A 26 -11.31 14.88 -5.16
C LYS A 26 -12.38 14.06 -4.43
N ASP A 27 -12.49 12.77 -4.74
CA ASP A 27 -13.48 11.84 -4.17
C ASP A 27 -12.89 10.90 -3.12
N LEU A 28 -11.67 11.20 -2.64
CA LEU A 28 -10.95 10.36 -1.68
C LEU A 28 -11.78 10.09 -0.42
N ASN A 29 -12.55 11.08 0.05
CA ASN A 29 -13.43 10.96 1.21
C ASN A 29 -14.47 9.84 1.08
N LYS A 30 -14.94 9.56 -0.15
CA LYS A 30 -15.88 8.46 -0.43
C LYS A 30 -15.19 7.10 -0.49
N ASN A 31 -13.87 7.09 -0.64
CA ASN A 31 -13.05 5.89 -0.81
C ASN A 31 -12.09 5.68 0.38
N LEU A 32 -12.29 6.38 1.51
CA LEU A 32 -11.42 6.24 2.69
C LEU A 32 -11.35 4.81 3.18
N ASN A 33 -12.45 4.05 3.11
CA ASN A 33 -12.46 2.64 3.47
C ASN A 33 -11.44 1.83 2.65
N ASN A 34 -11.32 2.12 1.34
CA ASN A 34 -10.33 1.47 0.47
C ASN A 34 -8.90 1.93 0.80
N VAL A 35 -8.73 3.19 1.21
CA VAL A 35 -7.43 3.71 1.67
C VAL A 35 -7.01 3.00 2.96
N TYR A 36 -7.90 2.88 3.95
CA TYR A 36 -7.63 2.18 5.20
C TYR A 36 -7.32 0.70 4.97
N LEU A 37 -8.09 0.02 4.11
CA LEU A 37 -7.82 -1.37 3.75
C LEU A 37 -6.46 -1.54 3.07
N GLY A 38 -6.10 -0.65 2.14
CA GLY A 38 -4.80 -0.70 1.48
C GLY A 38 -3.63 -0.42 2.42
N LEU A 39 -3.77 0.56 3.33
CA LEU A 39 -2.77 0.84 4.36
C LEU A 39 -2.63 -0.33 5.34
N PHE A 40 -3.74 -0.92 5.77
CA PHE A 40 -3.74 -2.09 6.63
C PHE A 40 -3.00 -3.27 5.99
N PHE A 41 -3.24 -3.52 4.71
CA PHE A 41 -2.52 -4.56 3.96
C PHE A 41 -1.00 -4.30 3.91
N ILE A 42 -0.59 -3.05 3.63
CA ILE A 42 0.83 -2.67 3.59
C ILE A 42 1.48 -2.84 4.97
N ILE A 43 0.81 -2.43 6.04
CA ILE A 43 1.31 -2.55 7.43
C ILE A 43 1.50 -4.01 7.81
N ILE A 44 0.50 -4.86 7.57
CA ILE A 44 0.60 -6.30 7.86
C ILE A 44 1.74 -6.93 7.06
N TRP A 45 1.85 -6.61 5.78
CA TRP A 45 2.90 -7.17 4.94
C TRP A 45 4.29 -6.73 5.42
N ALA A 46 4.47 -5.46 5.78
CA ALA A 46 5.72 -4.95 6.34
C ALA A 46 6.06 -5.62 7.69
N LEU A 47 5.07 -5.83 8.56
CA LEU A 47 5.25 -6.57 9.82
C LEU A 47 5.69 -8.00 9.56
N PHE A 48 5.02 -8.74 8.67
CA PHE A 48 5.43 -10.09 8.31
C PHE A 48 6.84 -10.13 7.73
N TYR A 49 7.19 -9.18 6.86
CA TYR A 49 8.53 -9.09 6.30
C TYR A 49 9.56 -8.84 7.40
N PHE A 50 9.28 -7.92 8.33
CA PHE A 50 10.13 -7.66 9.49
C PHE A 50 10.33 -8.92 10.34
N PHE A 51 9.24 -9.62 10.69
CA PHE A 51 9.33 -10.86 11.47
C PHE A 51 10.14 -11.95 10.75
N ILE A 52 9.97 -12.10 9.44
CA ILE A 52 10.73 -13.08 8.66
C ILE A 52 12.21 -12.73 8.62
N VAL A 53 12.58 -11.45 8.49
CA VAL A 53 13.98 -11.03 8.40
C VAL A 53 14.68 -11.05 9.77
N GLU A 54 13.98 -10.71 10.84
CA GLU A 54 14.57 -10.60 12.18
C GLU A 54 14.66 -11.96 12.90
N TYR A 55 13.71 -12.88 12.64
CA TYR A 55 13.59 -14.13 13.41
C TYR A 55 13.88 -15.42 12.63
N PHE A 56 14.09 -15.36 11.31
CA PHE A 56 14.34 -16.52 10.44
C PHE A 56 15.58 -16.31 9.57
#